data_AF-A0A0L8IDV9-F1
#
_entry.id   AF-A0A0L8IDV9-F1
#
_cell.length_a   1.000
_cell.length_b   1.000
_cell.length_c   1.000
_cell.angle_alpha   90.00
_cell.angle_beta   90.00
_cell.angle_gamma   90.00
#
_symmetry.space_group_name_H-M   'P 1'
#
loop_
_entity.id
_entity.type
_entity.pdbx_description
1 polymer ?
#
loop_
_entity_poly.entity_id
_entity_poly.type
_entity_poly.pdbx_seq_one_letter_code
_entity_poly.pdbx_strand_id
1 'polypeptide(L)' 'MDALWTDIKATIWSEKFWFPKNLSWESLENKDDGIYHPQLGDLSLALPMALFLSIFRICLER' A
#
# COMPACT_ATOMS: atom_id res chain seq x y z
N MET A 1 -6.25 -4.72 21.41
CA MET A 1 -6.15 -4.99 19.96
C MET A 1 -5.56 -3.80 19.23
N ASP A 2 -5.82 -2.56 19.67
CA ASP A 2 -5.36 -1.33 19.00
C ASP A 2 -3.84 -1.18 18.98
N ALA A 3 -3.14 -1.58 20.04
CA ALA A 3 -1.67 -1.54 20.10
C ALA A 3 -1.03 -2.44 19.03
N LEU A 4 -1.50 -3.67 18.89
CA LEU A 4 -1.00 -4.63 17.89
C LEU A 4 -1.25 -4.14 16.46
N TRP A 5 -2.40 -3.50 16.24
CA TRP A 5 -2.72 -2.94 14.92
C TRP A 5 -1.94 -1.69 14.57
N THR A 6 -1.53 -0.93 15.58
CA THR A 6 -0.65 0.22 15.42
C THR A 6 0.78 -0.23 15.09
N ASP A 7 1.28 -1.26 15.78
CA ASP A 7 2.62 -1.84 15.51
C ASP A 7 2.74 -2.48 14.13
N ILE A 8 1.71 -3.24 13.71
CA ILE A 8 1.72 -3.83 12.36
C ILE A 8 1.69 -2.73 11.30
N LYS A 9 0.85 -1.69 11.47
CA LYS A 9 0.83 -0.55 10.55
C LYS A 9 2.18 0.17 10.52
N ALA A 10 2.77 0.45 11.68
CA ALA A 10 4.08 1.11 11.76
C ALA A 10 5.20 0.30 11.10
N THR A 11 5.15 -1.03 11.21
CA THR A 11 6.13 -1.93 10.61
C THR A 11 5.97 -2.01 9.10
N ILE A 12 4.74 -2.23 8.61
CA ILE A 12 4.46 -2.30 7.17
C ILE A 12 4.72 -0.95 6.52
N TRP A 13 4.40 0.19 7.15
CA TRP A 13 4.64 1.52 6.57
C TRP A 13 6.06 2.07 6.80
N SER A 14 6.96 1.28 7.38
CA SER A 14 8.34 1.70 7.60
C SER A 14 9.07 1.90 6.28
N GLU A 15 9.70 3.05 6.08
CA GLU A 15 10.49 3.35 4.88
C GLU A 15 11.59 2.31 4.63
N LYS A 16 12.20 1.79 5.71
CA LYS A 16 13.23 0.74 5.61
C LYS A 16 12.74 -0.58 5.02
N PHE A 17 11.44 -0.86 5.10
CA PHE A 17 10.88 -2.08 4.54
C PHE A 17 10.74 -1.98 3.02
N TRP A 18 10.33 -0.80 2.52
CA TRP A 18 10.04 -0.60 1.09
C TRP A 18 11.21 -0.01 0.31
N PHE A 19 12.07 0.79 0.95
CA PHE A 19 13.10 1.56 0.26
C PHE A 19 14.52 1.24 0.70
N PRO A 20 15.49 1.38 -0.23
CA PRO A 20 16.88 1.52 0.14
C PRO A 20 17.10 2.83 0.92
N LYS A 21 18.23 2.95 1.62
CA LYS A 21 18.55 4.08 2.53
C LYS A 21 18.46 5.49 1.91
N ASN A 22 18.36 5.61 0.59
CA ASN A 22 18.41 6.86 -0.14
C ASN A 22 17.04 7.25 -0.74
N LEU A 23 15.99 6.48 -0.48
CA LEU A 23 14.62 6.79 -0.92
C LEU A 23 13.70 6.88 0.29
N SER A 24 12.83 7.89 0.27
CA SER A 24 11.75 8.10 1.23
C SER A 24 10.41 8.15 0.50
N TRP A 25 9.30 8.05 1.24
CA TRP A 25 7.97 8.20 0.67
C TRP A 25 7.76 9.60 0.06
N GLU A 26 8.34 10.63 0.67
CA GLU A 26 8.32 12.00 0.14
C GLU A 26 8.94 12.12 -1.26
N SER A 27 9.90 11.26 -1.59
CA SER A 27 10.50 11.26 -2.94
C SER A 27 9.54 10.71 -4.01
N LEU A 28 8.53 9.94 -3.61
CA LEU A 28 7.51 9.38 -4.50
C LEU A 28 6.23 10.22 -4.55
N GLU A 29 6.12 11.26 -3.72
CA GLU A 29 4.98 12.15 -3.75
C GLU A 29 4.88 12.82 -5.13
N ASN A 30 3.67 12.88 -5.68
CA ASN A 30 3.44 13.51 -6.97
C ASN A 30 3.88 14.96 -6.91
N LYS A 31 4.68 15.35 -7.91
CA LYS A 31 5.03 16.75 -8.09
C LYS A 31 3.94 17.41 -8.92
N ASP A 32 4.01 18.73 -9.03
CA ASP A 32 3.06 19.52 -9.81
C ASP A 32 3.38 19.46 -11.33
N ASP A 33 3.89 18.31 -11.78
CA ASP A 33 4.28 18.00 -13.16
C ASP A 33 3.10 17.48 -14.01
N GLY A 34 1.88 17.52 -13.46
CA GLY A 34 0.64 17.21 -14.17
C GLY A 34 0.42 15.72 -14.46
N ILE A 35 1.29 14.83 -13.93
CA ILE A 35 1.19 13.38 -14.06
C ILE A 35 0.95 12.78 -12.69
N TYR A 36 -0.18 12.08 -12.52
CA TYR A 36 -0.48 11.38 -11.28
C TYR A 36 0.18 9.99 -11.28
N HIS A 37 1.23 9.84 -10.47
CA HIS A 37 1.77 8.54 -10.12
C HIS A 37 0.99 7.94 -8.92
N PRO A 38 0.73 6.62 -8.92
CA PRO A 38 0.05 5.94 -7.83
C PRO A 38 0.77 6.20 -6.51
N GLN A 39 0.02 6.69 -5.53
CA GLN A 39 0.53 7.02 -4.21
C GLN A 39 0.33 5.86 -3.24
N LEU A 40 1.04 5.92 -2.12
CA LEU A 40 0.83 4.98 -1.01
C LEU A 40 -0.63 4.86 -0.57
N GLY A 41 -1.35 5.98 -0.58
CA GLY A 41 -2.77 6.01 -0.24
C GLY A 41 -3.59 5.07 -1.13
N ASP A 42 -3.25 4.96 -2.42
CA ASP A 42 -3.95 4.10 -3.37
C ASP A 42 -3.71 2.62 -3.09
N LEU A 43 -2.56 2.28 -2.50
CA LEU A 43 -2.25 0.90 -2.13
C LEU A 43 -3.22 0.38 -1.06
N SER A 44 -3.72 1.27 -0.19
CA SER A 44 -4.74 0.92 0.82
C SER A 44 -6.06 0.46 0.20
N LEU A 45 -6.40 0.93 -1.01
CA LEU A 45 -7.56 0.50 -1.77
C LEU A 45 -7.25 -0.68 -2.71
N ALA A 46 -6.03 -0.73 -3.26
CA ALA A 46 -5.59 -1.81 -4.14
C ALA A 46 -5.55 -3.16 -3.43
N LEU A 47 -5.10 -3.20 -2.17
CA LEU A 47 -5.03 -4.42 -1.36
C LEU A 47 -6.41 -5.11 -1.15
N PRO A 48 -7.44 -4.43 -0.60
CA PRO A 48 -8.76 -5.02 -0.44
C PRO A 48 -9.39 -5.35 -1.79
N MET A 49 -9.14 -4.56 -2.84
CA MET A 49 -9.63 -4.86 -4.18
C MET A 49 -9.02 -6.17 -4.74
N ALA A 50 -7.71 -6.37 -4.60
CA ALA A 50 -7.04 -7.59 -5.02
C ALA A 50 -7.56 -8.82 -4.26
N LEU A 51 -7.79 -8.69 -2.96
CA LEU A 51 -8.40 -9.74 -2.14
C LEU A 51 -9.83 -10.05 -2.60
N PHE A 52 -10.64 -9.00 -2.84
CA PHE A 52 -12.01 -9.16 -3.32
C PHE A 52 -12.06 -9.92 -4.66
N LEU A 53 -11.25 -9.51 -5.63
CA LEU A 53 -11.17 -10.18 -6.94
C LEU A 53 -10.69 -11.63 -6.81
N SER A 54 -9.74 -11.90 -5.91
CA SER A 54 -9.24 -13.25 -5.66
C SER A 54 -10.31 -14.15 -5.05
N ILE A 55 -11.07 -13.65 -4.07
CA ILE A 55 -12.19 -14.38 -3.46
C ILE A 55 -13.29 -14.62 -4.50
N PHE A 56 -13.66 -13.58 -5.25
CA PHE A 56 -14.65 -13.66 -6.31
C PHE A 56 -14.28 -14.73 -7.34
N ARG A 57 -13.01 -14.76 -7.76
CA ARG A 57 -12.47 -15.82 -8.63
C ARG A 57 -12.64 -17.21 -8.02
N ILE A 58 -12.27 -17.40 -6.75
CA ILE A 58 -12.42 -18.69 -6.06
C ILE A 58 -13.89 -19.11 -5.98
N CYS A 59 -14.81 -18.18 -5.80
CA CYS A 59 -16.25 -18.46 -5.76
C CYS A 59 -16.82 -18.85 -7.14
N LEU A 60 -16.30 -18.30 -8.24
CA LEU A 60 -16.75 -18.62 -9.60
C LEU A 60 -16.10 -19.90 -10.16
N GLU A 61 -14.85 -20.17 -9.80
CA GLU A 61 -14.11 -21.36 -10.25
C GLU A 61 -14.43 -22.61 -9.40
N ARG A 62 -15.33 -22.50 -8.40
CA ARG A 62 -15.87 -23.61 -7.60
C ARG A 62 -17.26 -24.03 -8.02
#